data_AF-A0A732GR29-F1
#
_entry.id   AF-A0A732GR29-F1
#
_cell.length_a   1.000
_cell.length_b   1.000
_cell.length_c   1.000
_cell.angle_alpha   90.00
_cell.angle_beta   90.00
_cell.angle_gamma   90.00
#
_symmetry.space_group_name_H-M   'P 1'
#
loop_
_entity.id
_entity.type
_entity.pdbx_description
1 polymer ?
#
loop_
_entity_poly.entity_id
_entity_poly.type
_entity_poly.pdbx_seq_one_letter_code
_entity_poly.pdbx_strand_id
1 'polypeptide(L)'
;RTRTPAPSGLFGPGWKMLADIRLQLRERELILNDSGGRSIHFEPLSPGGTAFSRSESFWLARCGTPALDESNPLHSLWQRLPEDIRLSPDTYLATNSPQGPWWILGWAERVPGVDEVLPAPLPPYRVLTGLADNFGRTLRYQRAA
;
A
#
# COMPACT_ATOMS: atom_id res chain seq x y z
N ARG A 1 36.49 -12.99 2.76
CA ARG A 1 35.10 -13.30 2.36
C ARG A 1 34.25 -12.05 2.56
N THR A 2 34.10 -11.22 1.52
CA THR A 2 33.18 -10.09 1.52
C THR A 2 31.81 -10.59 1.07
N ARG A 3 30.81 -10.51 1.96
CA ARG A 3 29.43 -10.88 1.66
C ARG A 3 28.85 -9.71 0.86
N THR A 4 28.73 -9.86 -0.47
CA THR A 4 28.03 -8.90 -1.32
C THR A 4 26.62 -8.69 -0.74
N PRO A 5 26.24 -7.47 -0.36
CA PRO A 5 24.87 -7.21 0.07
C PRO A 5 23.93 -7.53 -1.09
N ALA A 6 22.78 -8.15 -0.81
CA ALA A 6 21.73 -8.29 -1.81
C ALA A 6 21.34 -6.90 -2.34
N PRO A 7 21.04 -6.73 -3.64
CA PRO A 7 20.63 -5.45 -4.17
C PRO A 7 19.43 -4.90 -3.38
N SER A 8 19.60 -3.69 -2.85
CA SER A 8 18.55 -2.97 -2.13
C SER A 8 17.60 -2.35 -3.14
N GLY A 9 16.39 -2.89 -3.24
CA GLY A 9 15.29 -2.22 -3.93
C GLY A 9 14.77 -1.04 -3.09
N LEU A 10 13.86 -0.24 -3.67
CA LEU A 10 13.26 0.94 -3.00
C LEU A 10 12.57 0.61 -1.65
N PHE A 11 12.22 -0.66 -1.44
CA PHE A 11 11.55 -1.17 -0.25
C PHE A 11 12.52 -1.80 0.77
N GLY A 12 13.82 -1.92 0.46
CA GLY A 12 14.83 -2.60 1.28
C GLY A 12 15.58 -3.71 0.52
N PRO A 13 16.51 -4.42 1.18
CA PRO A 13 17.26 -5.53 0.58
C PRO A 13 16.34 -6.61 0.00
N GLY A 14 16.50 -6.94 -1.29
CA GLY A 14 15.83 -8.08 -1.93
C GLY A 14 14.53 -7.81 -2.68
N TRP A 15 13.96 -6.60 -2.62
CA TRP A 15 12.74 -6.26 -3.37
C TRP A 15 13.04 -5.94 -4.85
N LYS A 16 12.22 -6.44 -5.78
CA LYS A 16 12.33 -6.16 -7.23
C LYS A 16 11.10 -5.42 -7.78
N MET A 17 11.34 -4.51 -8.74
CA MET A 17 10.42 -3.71 -9.59
C MET A 17 9.11 -3.20 -8.96
N LEU A 18 8.95 -1.87 -8.91
CA LEU A 18 7.75 -1.18 -8.37
C LEU A 18 6.43 -1.59 -9.05
N ALA A 19 6.45 -1.77 -10.38
CA ALA A 19 5.23 -1.84 -11.19
C ALA A 19 4.35 -3.07 -10.93
N ASP A 20 4.88 -4.13 -10.31
CA ASP A 20 4.17 -5.41 -10.18
C ASP A 20 3.89 -5.81 -8.73
N ILE A 21 3.97 -4.86 -7.79
CA ILE A 21 3.44 -5.10 -6.44
C ILE A 21 1.93 -5.26 -6.51
N ARG A 22 1.45 -6.37 -5.93
CA ARG A 22 0.03 -6.74 -5.90
C ARG A 22 -0.39 -7.20 -4.52
N LEU A 23 -1.42 -6.58 -3.97
CA LEU A 23 -2.10 -7.06 -2.78
C LEU A 23 -3.27 -7.96 -3.22
N GLN A 24 -3.29 -9.22 -2.78
CA GLN A 24 -4.45 -10.11 -2.92
C GLN A 24 -5.34 -9.98 -1.69
N LEU A 25 -6.65 -9.88 -1.92
CA LEU A 25 -7.67 -9.76 -0.90
C LEU A 25 -8.40 -11.10 -0.82
N ARG A 26 -8.20 -11.82 0.28
CA ARG A 26 -8.92 -13.07 0.57
C ARG A 26 -9.75 -12.87 1.82
N GLU A 27 -10.74 -13.73 2.03
CA GLU A 27 -11.63 -13.63 3.20
C GLU A 27 -10.88 -13.67 4.53
N ARG A 28 -9.77 -14.42 4.60
CA ARG A 28 -9.05 -14.70 5.84
C ARG A 28 -7.63 -14.15 5.88
N GLU A 29 -7.15 -13.55 4.79
CA GLU A 29 -5.77 -13.05 4.71
C GLU A 29 -5.63 -11.98 3.62
N LEU A 30 -4.62 -11.13 3.82
CA LEU A 30 -4.11 -10.22 2.81
C LEU A 30 -2.70 -10.67 2.43
N ILE A 31 -2.42 -10.77 1.13
CA ILE A 31 -1.12 -11.24 0.64
C ILE A 31 -0.50 -10.15 -0.24
N LEU A 32 0.57 -9.53 0.22
CA LEU A 32 1.35 -8.58 -0.57
C LEU A 32 2.44 -9.33 -1.35
N ASN A 33 2.37 -9.29 -2.67
CA ASN A 33 3.28 -9.96 -3.58
C ASN A 33 4.20 -8.93 -4.26
N ASP A 34 5.47 -9.28 -4.45
CA ASP A 34 6.38 -8.54 -5.34
C ASP A 34 6.72 -9.32 -6.63
N SER A 35 7.37 -8.64 -7.58
CA SER A 35 7.79 -9.23 -8.86
C SER A 35 8.87 -10.31 -8.73
N GLY A 36 9.49 -10.46 -7.57
CA GLY A 36 10.55 -11.43 -7.29
C GLY A 36 10.03 -12.78 -6.80
N GLY A 37 8.71 -12.96 -6.71
CA GLY A 37 8.07 -14.15 -6.14
C GLY A 37 7.95 -14.11 -4.61
N ARG A 38 8.22 -12.96 -3.99
CA ARG A 38 8.11 -12.78 -2.54
C ARG A 38 6.66 -12.51 -2.16
N SER A 39 6.25 -13.03 -1.01
CA SER A 39 4.90 -12.84 -0.46
C SER A 39 4.97 -12.50 1.03
N ILE A 40 4.21 -11.50 1.46
CA ILE A 40 4.03 -11.15 2.87
C ILE A 40 2.55 -11.32 3.21
N HIS A 41 2.27 -12.09 4.27
CA HIS A 41 0.91 -12.35 4.73
C HIS A 41 0.55 -11.43 5.90
N PHE A 42 -0.67 -10.93 5.88
CA PHE A 42 -1.27 -10.13 6.94
C PHE A 42 -2.68 -10.64 7.24
N GLU A 43 -3.15 -10.39 8.46
CA GLU A 43 -4.57 -10.54 8.77
C GLU A 43 -5.42 -9.49 8.01
N PRO A 44 -6.71 -9.77 7.79
CA PRO A 44 -7.63 -8.79 7.21
C PRO A 44 -7.67 -7.50 8.03
N LEU A 45 -7.59 -6.37 7.33
CA LEU A 45 -7.65 -5.04 7.94
C LEU A 45 -9.06 -4.45 7.81
N SER A 46 -9.61 -3.99 8.93
CA SER A 46 -10.74 -3.05 8.95
C SER A 46 -10.32 -1.69 8.38
N PRO A 47 -11.25 -0.84 7.93
CA PRO A 47 -10.93 0.55 7.58
C PRO A 47 -10.17 1.26 8.71
N GLY A 48 -9.04 1.90 8.37
CA GLY A 48 -8.12 2.50 9.34
C GLY A 48 -7.20 1.52 10.08
N GLY A 49 -7.28 0.22 9.78
CA GLY A 49 -6.41 -0.79 10.35
C GLY A 49 -4.98 -0.70 9.79
N THR A 50 -4.00 -0.98 10.64
CA THR A 50 -2.58 -1.06 10.28
C THR A 50 -1.97 -2.36 10.78
N ALA A 51 -1.09 -2.98 10.01
CA ALA A 51 -0.33 -4.16 10.39
C ALA A 51 1.16 -3.99 10.08
N PHE A 52 2.02 -4.54 10.94
CA PHE A 52 3.46 -4.53 10.77
C PHE A 52 4.03 -5.94 10.68
N SER A 53 4.71 -6.24 9.58
CA SER A 53 5.54 -7.42 9.45
C SER A 53 6.93 -7.13 9.99
N ARG A 54 7.29 -7.73 11.13
CA ARG A 54 8.61 -7.56 11.76
C ARG A 54 9.73 -8.18 10.91
N SER A 55 9.49 -9.34 10.31
CA SER A 55 10.49 -10.03 9.49
C SER A 55 10.85 -9.24 8.23
N GLU A 56 9.88 -8.50 7.69
CA GLU A 56 10.03 -7.72 6.46
C GLU A 56 10.27 -6.24 6.73
N SER A 57 10.19 -5.81 8.00
CA SER A 57 10.21 -4.40 8.41
C SER A 57 9.26 -3.55 7.57
N PHE A 58 8.00 -4.01 7.48
CA PHE A 58 7.05 -3.50 6.50
C PHE A 58 5.66 -3.29 7.09
N TRP A 59 5.07 -2.13 6.79
CA TRP A 59 3.71 -1.77 7.18
C TRP A 59 2.74 -1.92 6.02
N LEU A 60 1.56 -2.45 6.33
CA LEU A 60 0.37 -2.40 5.50
C LEU A 60 -0.72 -1.63 6.27
N ALA A 61 -1.45 -0.77 5.59
CA ALA A 61 -2.59 -0.07 6.14
C ALA A 61 -3.76 -0.09 5.18
N ARG A 62 -4.98 -0.05 5.71
CA ARG A 62 -6.21 0.12 4.93
C ARG A 62 -6.78 1.51 5.19
N CYS A 63 -7.06 2.25 4.12
CA CYS A 63 -7.76 3.52 4.18
C CYS A 63 -9.23 3.35 4.60
N GLY A 64 -9.99 4.43 4.60
CA GLY A 64 -11.39 4.49 5.05
C GLY A 64 -11.56 5.10 6.45
N THR A 65 -10.58 5.88 6.92
CA THR A 65 -10.71 6.70 8.13
C THR A 65 -10.02 8.05 7.93
N PRO A 66 -10.58 9.17 8.43
CA PRO A 66 -9.91 10.47 8.36
C PRO A 66 -8.59 10.47 9.13
N ALA A 67 -8.49 9.76 10.25
CA ALA A 67 -7.29 9.77 11.09
C ALA A 67 -7.04 8.40 11.71
N LEU A 68 -5.76 8.09 11.91
CA LEU A 68 -5.35 7.03 12.82
C LEU A 68 -5.29 7.58 14.25
N ASP A 69 -5.34 6.69 15.24
CA ASP A 69 -5.06 7.04 16.63
C ASP A 69 -3.66 7.65 16.78
N GLU A 70 -3.49 8.62 17.70
CA GLU A 70 -2.22 9.31 17.93
C GLU A 70 -1.10 8.39 18.40
N SER A 71 -1.44 7.27 19.07
CA SER A 71 -0.48 6.25 19.48
C SER A 71 0.04 5.41 18.31
N ASN A 72 -0.61 5.46 17.14
CA ASN A 72 -0.19 4.71 15.97
C ASN A 72 1.11 5.31 15.41
N PRO A 73 2.18 4.51 15.20
CA PRO A 73 3.43 5.00 14.64
C PRO A 73 3.29 5.70 13.29
N LEU A 74 2.26 5.36 12.52
CA LEU A 74 1.98 5.92 11.20
C LEU A 74 1.09 7.18 11.26
N HIS A 75 0.61 7.62 12.43
CA HIS A 75 -0.32 8.75 12.58
C HIS A 75 0.16 10.00 11.82
N SER A 76 1.37 10.46 12.11
CA SER A 76 1.91 11.68 11.47
C SER A 76 2.08 11.53 9.97
N LEU A 77 2.41 10.32 9.48
CA LEU A 77 2.54 10.04 8.06
C LEU A 77 1.16 9.96 7.37
N TRP A 78 0.17 9.42 8.07
CA TRP A 78 -1.22 9.37 7.62
C TRP A 78 -1.78 10.76 7.38
N GLN A 79 -1.55 11.71 8.30
CA GLN A 79 -2.07 13.08 8.19
C GLN A 79 -1.53 13.85 6.97
N ARG A 80 -0.42 13.40 6.37
CA ARG A 80 0.12 14.01 5.14
C ARG A 80 -0.62 13.52 3.89
N LEU A 81 -1.38 12.44 3.96
CA LEU A 81 -2.13 11.96 2.81
C LEU A 81 -3.28 12.92 2.45
N PRO A 82 -3.52 13.13 1.14
CA PRO A 82 -4.76 13.72 0.66
C PRO A 82 -5.99 13.04 1.26
N GLU A 83 -7.01 13.84 1.56
CA GLU A 83 -8.22 13.38 2.25
C GLU A 83 -9.00 12.33 1.45
N ASP A 84 -9.10 12.50 0.14
CA ASP A 84 -9.74 11.56 -0.77
C ASP A 84 -9.12 10.16 -0.68
N ILE A 85 -7.80 10.08 -0.55
CA ILE A 85 -7.08 8.81 -0.36
C ILE A 85 -7.36 8.24 1.04
N ARG A 86 -7.30 9.06 2.09
CA ARG A 86 -7.54 8.60 3.48
C ARG A 86 -8.94 8.02 3.66
N LEU A 87 -9.95 8.62 3.01
CA LEU A 87 -11.34 8.22 3.14
C LEU A 87 -11.74 7.05 2.24
N SER A 88 -10.90 6.61 1.31
CA SER A 88 -11.20 5.51 0.39
C SER A 88 -11.07 4.13 1.07
N PRO A 89 -12.15 3.42 1.43
CA PRO A 89 -12.06 2.13 2.14
C PRO A 89 -11.50 0.98 1.28
N ASP A 90 -11.41 1.20 -0.03
CA ASP A 90 -10.89 0.26 -1.01
C ASP A 90 -9.41 0.44 -1.31
N THR A 91 -8.82 1.53 -0.81
CA THR A 91 -7.39 1.82 -0.99
C THR A 91 -6.57 1.20 0.13
N TYR A 92 -5.46 0.59 -0.23
CA TYR A 92 -4.46 0.12 0.72
C TYR A 92 -3.18 0.90 0.54
N LEU A 93 -2.43 1.02 1.63
CA LEU A 93 -1.17 1.72 1.67
C LEU A 93 -0.09 0.80 2.20
N ALA A 94 1.08 0.89 1.60
CA ALA A 94 2.26 0.17 2.02
C ALA A 94 3.37 1.17 2.35
N THR A 95 4.16 0.90 3.38
CA THR A 95 5.40 1.65 3.67
C THR A 95 6.40 0.79 4.45
N ASN A 96 7.69 1.01 4.25
CA ASN A 96 8.75 0.40 5.06
C ASN A 96 9.23 1.33 6.18
N SER A 97 8.65 2.54 6.28
CA SER A 97 9.09 3.56 7.22
C SER A 97 7.92 4.41 7.70
N PRO A 98 7.81 4.70 9.01
CA PRO A 98 6.87 5.70 9.52
C PRO A 98 7.11 7.13 8.99
N GLN A 99 8.18 7.35 8.23
CA GLN A 99 8.48 8.63 7.57
C GLN A 99 8.10 8.63 6.08
N GLY A 100 7.60 7.51 5.56
CA GLY A 100 7.19 7.35 4.17
C GLY A 100 8.31 6.90 3.22
N PRO A 101 8.03 6.87 1.91
CA PRO A 101 6.77 7.27 1.27
C PRO A 101 5.64 6.25 1.52
N TRP A 102 4.42 6.62 1.13
CA TRP A 102 3.33 5.67 0.94
C TRP A 102 3.34 5.15 -0.49
N TRP A 103 3.28 3.83 -0.64
CA TRP A 103 2.90 3.18 -1.89
C TRP A 103 1.40 2.94 -1.89
N ILE A 104 0.71 3.52 -2.87
CA ILE A 104 -0.75 3.49 -2.97
C ILE A 104 -1.15 2.26 -3.79
N LEU A 105 -1.85 1.35 -3.14
CA LEU A 105 -2.37 0.11 -3.73
C LEU A 105 -3.86 0.28 -3.99
N GLY A 106 -4.19 0.63 -5.24
CA GLY A 106 -5.54 0.87 -5.72
C GLY A 106 -6.01 -0.16 -6.73
N TRP A 107 -7.18 0.08 -7.32
CA TRP A 107 -7.71 -0.74 -8.41
C TRP A 107 -7.03 -0.40 -9.74
N ALA A 108 -6.70 -1.42 -10.53
CA ALA A 108 -5.97 -1.30 -11.80
C ALA A 108 -6.79 -0.65 -12.93
N GLU A 109 -8.11 -0.82 -12.93
CA GLU A 109 -8.98 -0.36 -14.01
C GLU A 109 -9.73 0.88 -13.53
N ARG A 110 -9.11 2.06 -13.70
CA ARG A 110 -9.72 3.38 -13.49
C ARG A 110 -10.17 3.68 -12.04
N VAL A 111 -9.67 4.77 -11.47
CA VAL A 111 -10.28 5.38 -10.28
C VAL A 111 -11.63 5.94 -10.71
N PRO A 112 -12.77 5.45 -10.18
CA PRO A 112 -14.05 6.03 -10.54
C PRO A 112 -14.11 7.49 -10.13
N GLY A 113 -14.79 8.32 -10.92
CA GLY A 113 -15.12 9.67 -10.47
C GLY A 113 -15.87 9.63 -9.14
N VAL A 114 -15.88 10.74 -8.39
CA VAL A 114 -16.57 10.86 -7.09
C VAL A 114 -18.04 10.40 -7.16
N ASP A 115 -18.67 10.53 -8.33
CA ASP A 115 -20.07 10.17 -8.59
C ASP A 115 -20.25 8.87 -9.39
N GLU A 116 -19.15 8.16 -9.70
CA GLU A 116 -19.19 6.94 -10.51
C GLU A 116 -19.28 5.69 -9.62
N VAL A 117 -20.31 4.89 -9.84
CA VAL A 117 -20.56 3.66 -9.07
C VAL A 117 -19.48 2.63 -9.38
N LEU A 118 -18.73 2.22 -8.36
CA LEU A 118 -17.75 1.12 -8.44
C LEU A 118 -18.43 -0.16 -8.93
N PRO A 119 -17.85 -0.90 -9.91
CA PRO A 119 -18.40 -2.19 -10.30
C PRO A 119 -18.32 -3.18 -9.14
N ALA A 120 -19.41 -3.91 -8.93
CA ALA A 120 -19.51 -4.97 -7.93
C ALA A 120 -19.54 -6.35 -8.60
N PRO A 121 -18.74 -7.33 -8.14
CA PRO A 121 -17.74 -7.22 -7.08
C PRO A 121 -16.45 -6.55 -7.58
N LEU A 122 -15.81 -5.74 -6.73
CA LEU A 122 -14.47 -5.22 -6.99
C LEU A 122 -13.47 -6.36 -7.16
N PRO A 123 -12.41 -6.20 -7.98
CA PRO A 123 -11.42 -7.25 -8.13
C PRO A 123 -10.81 -7.64 -6.78
N PRO A 124 -10.53 -8.94 -6.56
CA PRO A 124 -9.96 -9.45 -5.30
C PRO A 124 -8.46 -9.14 -5.17
N TYR A 125 -8.01 -8.04 -5.77
CA TYR A 125 -6.64 -7.58 -5.69
C TYR A 125 -6.53 -6.06 -5.86
N ARG A 126 -5.43 -5.50 -5.36
CA ARG A 126 -4.99 -4.12 -5.60
C ARG A 126 -3.60 -4.15 -6.21
N VAL A 127 -3.29 -3.16 -7.02
CA VAL A 127 -1.99 -2.98 -7.68
C VAL A 127 -1.41 -1.63 -7.32
N LEU A 128 -0.11 -1.44 -7.52
CA LEU A 128 0.50 -0.13 -7.34
C LEU A 128 -0.07 0.88 -8.36
N THR A 129 -0.81 1.87 -7.86
CA THR A 129 -1.43 2.95 -8.65
C THR A 129 -0.80 4.30 -8.39
N GLY A 130 0.07 4.41 -7.39
CA GLY A 130 0.75 5.66 -7.12
C GLY A 130 1.68 5.63 -5.92
N LEU A 131 2.23 6.79 -5.63
CA LEU A 131 3.10 7.06 -4.49
C LEU A 131 2.69 8.40 -3.87
N ALA A 132 2.60 8.48 -2.56
CA ALA A 132 2.52 9.74 -1.84
C ALA A 132 3.79 9.95 -1.01
N ASP A 133 4.42 11.10 -1.16
CA ASP A 133 5.56 11.47 -0.31
C ASP A 133 5.10 11.97 1.07
N ASN A 134 6.07 12.27 1.93
CA ASN A 134 5.81 12.77 3.27
C ASN A 134 5.42 14.26 3.33
N PHE A 135 5.27 14.93 2.19
CA PHE A 135 4.72 16.27 2.06
C PHE A 135 3.29 16.26 1.50
N GLY A 136 2.73 15.07 1.24
CA GLY A 136 1.39 14.90 0.68
C GLY A 136 1.32 15.04 -0.84
N ARG A 137 2.46 15.13 -1.52
CA ARG A 137 2.49 15.17 -2.99
C ARG A 137 2.31 13.75 -3.52
N THR A 138 1.42 13.60 -4.50
CA THR A 138 1.10 12.29 -5.07
C THR A 138 1.57 12.17 -6.52
N LEU A 139 2.23 11.06 -6.83
CA LEU A 139 2.45 10.57 -8.19
C LEU A 139 1.43 9.47 -8.49
N ARG A 140 0.73 9.56 -9.62
CA ARG A 140 -0.19 8.51 -10.09
C ARG A 140 0.46 7.74 -11.24
N TYR A 141 0.40 6.42 -11.16
CA TYR A 141 0.86 5.53 -12.22
C TYR A 141 -0.34 5.09 -13.06
N GLN A 142 -0.21 5.23 -14.38
CA GLN A 142 -1.16 4.68 -15.34
C GLN A 142 -0.48 3.53 -16.06
N ARG A 143 -1.15 2.38 -16.10
CA ARG A 143 -0.70 1.26 -16.94
C ARG A 143 -1.22 1.51 -18.35
N ALA A 144 -0.33 1.57 -19.33
CA ALA A 144 -0.73 1.51 -20.73
C ALA A 144 -1.26 0.08 -21.01
N ALA A 145 -2.43 0.01 -21.65
CA ALA A 145 -3.03 -1.24 -22.12
C ALA A 145 -2.31 -1.75 -23.37
#